data_AF-A0A090D1J9-F1
#
_entry.id   AF-A0A090D1J9-F1
#
_cell.length_a   1.000
_cell.length_b   1.000
_cell.length_c   1.000
_cell.angle_alpha   90.00
_cell.angle_beta   90.00
_cell.angle_gamma   90.00
#
_symmetry.space_group_name_H-M   'P 1'
#
loop_
_entity.id
_entity.type
_entity.pdbx_description
1 polymer ?
#
loop_
_entity_poly.entity_id
_entity_poly.type
_entity_poly.pdbx_seq_one_letter_code
_entity_poly.pdbx_strand_id
1 'polypeptide(L)'
;MQNVFTTILMFMLGLFIAIAGFLAMLLPLIERMRDALVYLLMEKPFAVAFIGLPIFLIGGAIILYLLINAQKRYFYIRGGKESLQVSISIVSAYVTEYLKSLFGLKDLACDVHCRNEKLTIHASLPYVPEDEQGAISQRINSDIEEILLNKIGYMRQFNLSLSFEGKPRK
;
A
#
# COMPACT_ATOMS: atom_id res chain seq x y z
N MET A 1 4.79 -6.34 1.11
CA MET A 1 3.92 -7.13 2.03
C MET A 1 2.54 -6.50 2.25
N GLN A 2 2.40 -5.17 2.43
CA GLN A 2 1.08 -4.53 2.58
C GLN A 2 0.09 -4.86 1.45
N ASN A 3 0.53 -4.82 0.18
CA ASN A 3 -0.36 -5.11 -0.97
C ASN A 3 -0.90 -6.55 -0.99
N VAL A 4 -0.09 -7.55 -0.62
CA VAL A 4 -0.52 -8.96 -0.61
C VAL A 4 -1.57 -9.20 0.47
N PHE A 5 -1.36 -8.63 1.66
CA PHE A 5 -2.31 -8.76 2.77
C PHE A 5 -3.65 -8.09 2.47
N THR A 6 -3.64 -6.87 1.91
CA THR A 6 -4.87 -6.17 1.50
C THR A 6 -5.60 -6.94 0.39
N THR A 7 -4.87 -7.55 -0.55
CA THR A 7 -5.45 -8.38 -1.61
C THR A 7 -6.13 -9.62 -1.03
N ILE A 8 -5.50 -10.32 -0.07
CA ILE A 8 -6.09 -11.47 0.61
C ILE A 8 -7.34 -11.07 1.39
N LEU A 9 -7.31 -9.94 2.10
CA LEU A 9 -8.45 -9.45 2.87
C LEU A 9 -9.65 -9.08 1.97
N MET A 10 -9.38 -8.39 0.86
CA MET A 10 -10.40 -8.08 -0.16
C MET A 10 -10.96 -9.35 -0.81
N PHE A 11 -10.12 -10.35 -1.06
CA PHE A 11 -10.55 -11.65 -1.59
C PHE A 11 -11.45 -12.40 -0.59
N MET A 12 -11.06 -12.46 0.70
CA MET A 12 -11.89 -13.10 1.74
C MET A 12 -13.23 -12.39 1.91
N LEU A 13 -13.25 -11.05 1.88
CA LEU A 13 -14.48 -10.27 1.94
C LEU A 13 -15.37 -10.53 0.72
N GLY A 14 -14.79 -10.55 -0.48
CA GLY A 14 -15.50 -10.85 -1.73
C GLY A 14 -16.11 -12.26 -1.72
N LEU A 15 -15.34 -13.25 -1.26
CA LEU A 15 -15.81 -14.63 -1.11
C LEU A 15 -16.97 -14.73 -0.10
N PHE A 16 -16.86 -14.05 1.03
CA PHE A 16 -17.92 -14.02 2.05
C PHE A 16 -19.23 -13.44 1.48
N ILE A 17 -19.16 -12.31 0.77
CA ILE A 17 -20.31 -11.68 0.12
C ILE A 17 -20.90 -12.60 -0.96
N ALA A 18 -20.05 -13.25 -1.76
CA ALA A 18 -20.49 -14.17 -2.81
C ALA A 18 -21.24 -15.38 -2.23
N ILE A 19 -20.72 -16.00 -1.16
CA ILE A 19 -21.36 -17.13 -0.49
C ILE A 19 -22.67 -16.70 0.16
N ALA A 20 -22.68 -15.55 0.87
CA ALA A 20 -23.89 -15.03 1.50
C ALA A 20 -24.98 -14.71 0.47
N GLY A 21 -24.61 -14.10 -0.66
CA GLY A 21 -25.52 -13.82 -1.77
C GLY A 21 -26.06 -15.10 -2.42
N PHE A 22 -25.20 -16.09 -2.62
CA PHE A 22 -25.60 -17.40 -3.15
C PHE A 22 -26.57 -18.12 -2.21
N LEU A 23 -26.30 -18.13 -0.90
CA LEU A 23 -27.22 -18.69 0.10
C LEU A 23 -28.56 -17.96 0.09
N ALA A 24 -28.56 -16.63 0.00
CA ALA A 24 -29.78 -15.83 -0.07
C ALA A 24 -30.61 -16.14 -1.32
N MET A 25 -29.97 -16.38 -2.46
CA MET A 25 -30.64 -16.82 -3.70
C MET A 25 -31.22 -18.23 -3.60
N LEU A 26 -30.57 -19.15 -2.88
CA LEU A 26 -31.07 -20.52 -2.67
C LEU A 26 -32.21 -20.59 -1.65
N LEU A 27 -32.26 -19.65 -0.71
CA LEU A 27 -33.23 -19.58 0.38
C LEU A 27 -34.70 -19.66 -0.07
N PRO A 28 -35.17 -18.92 -1.11
CA PRO A 28 -36.54 -19.06 -1.60
C PRO A 28 -36.80 -20.36 -2.36
N LEU A 29 -35.76 -21.03 -2.85
CA LEU A 29 -35.88 -22.25 -3.66
C LEU A 29 -36.13 -23.50 -2.82
N ILE A 30 -35.76 -23.47 -1.53
CA ILE A 30 -35.83 -24.62 -0.63
C ILE A 30 -36.77 -24.28 0.53
N GLU A 31 -38.03 -24.65 0.40
CA GLU A 31 -39.09 -24.38 1.38
C GLU A 31 -38.72 -24.83 2.80
N ARG A 32 -38.14 -26.03 2.94
CA ARG A 32 -37.68 -26.54 4.24
C ARG A 32 -36.61 -25.67 4.90
N MET A 33 -35.70 -25.09 4.11
CA MET A 33 -34.64 -24.25 4.64
C MET A 33 -35.20 -22.91 5.11
N ARG A 34 -36.13 -22.33 4.34
CA ARG A 34 -36.85 -21.10 4.70
C ARG A 34 -37.63 -21.28 5.99
N ASP A 35 -38.44 -22.34 6.10
CA ASP A 35 -39.31 -22.55 7.24
C ASP A 35 -38.51 -22.83 8.53
N ALA A 36 -37.41 -23.58 8.42
CA ALA A 36 -36.46 -23.77 9.53
C ALA A 36 -35.82 -22.44 9.98
N LEU A 37 -35.53 -21.53 9.04
CA LEU A 37 -34.95 -20.22 9.34
C LEU A 37 -35.96 -19.31 10.05
N VAL A 38 -37.21 -19.30 9.58
CA VAL A 38 -38.32 -18.57 10.23
C VAL A 38 -38.56 -19.10 11.64
N TYR A 39 -38.58 -20.42 11.80
CA TYR A 39 -38.69 -21.08 13.10
C TYR A 39 -37.54 -20.69 14.04
N LEU A 40 -36.29 -20.71 13.55
CA LEU A 40 -35.11 -20.30 14.32
C LEU A 40 -35.21 -18.83 14.77
N LEU A 41 -35.65 -17.93 13.87
CA LEU A 41 -35.83 -16.50 14.14
C LEU A 41 -36.95 -16.21 15.15
N MET A 42 -38.07 -16.93 15.06
CA MET A 42 -39.27 -16.69 15.88
C MET A 42 -39.20 -17.39 17.24
N GLU A 43 -38.78 -18.64 17.30
CA GLU A 43 -38.86 -19.44 18.54
C GLU A 43 -37.56 -19.51 19.34
N LYS A 44 -36.41 -19.25 18.72
CA LYS A 44 -35.09 -19.41 19.36
C LYS A 44 -34.22 -18.15 19.26
N PRO A 45 -34.67 -17.00 19.82
CA PRO A 45 -33.92 -15.74 19.75
C PRO A 45 -32.52 -15.85 20.37
N PHE A 46 -32.35 -16.64 21.43
CA PHE A 46 -31.04 -16.89 22.03
C PHE A 46 -30.09 -17.68 21.12
N ALA A 47 -30.59 -18.63 20.32
CA ALA A 47 -29.77 -19.37 19.37
C ALA A 47 -29.28 -18.45 18.25
N VAL A 48 -30.15 -17.55 17.76
CA VAL A 48 -29.78 -16.52 16.79
C VAL A 48 -28.72 -15.58 17.36
N ALA A 49 -28.86 -15.16 18.62
CA ALA A 49 -27.87 -14.32 19.29
C ALA A 49 -26.50 -15.01 19.39
N PHE A 50 -26.46 -16.31 19.73
CA PHE A 50 -25.22 -17.08 19.78
C PHE A 50 -24.54 -17.24 18.42
N ILE A 51 -25.31 -17.36 17.34
CA ILE A 51 -24.78 -17.43 15.96
C ILE A 51 -24.28 -16.04 15.51
N GLY A 52 -24.99 -14.97 15.87
CA GLY A 52 -24.64 -13.60 15.49
C GLY A 52 -23.43 -13.05 16.24
N LEU A 53 -23.20 -13.48 17.49
CA LEU A 53 -22.11 -12.99 18.33
C LEU A 53 -20.70 -13.13 17.72
N PRO A 54 -20.27 -14.30 17.19
CA PRO A 54 -18.95 -14.42 16.56
C PRO A 54 -18.83 -13.55 15.30
N ILE A 55 -19.89 -13.42 14.50
CA ILE A 55 -19.90 -12.57 13.31
C ILE A 55 -19.70 -11.10 13.72
N PHE A 56 -20.40 -10.66 14.77
CA PHE A 56 -20.27 -9.32 15.31
C PHE A 56 -18.86 -9.05 15.87
N LEU A 57 -18.28 -10.01 16.60
CA LEU A 57 -16.93 -9.88 17.15
C LEU A 57 -15.86 -9.82 16.05
N ILE A 58 -15.97 -10.66 15.02
CA ILE A 58 -15.05 -10.65 13.87
C ILE A 58 -15.18 -9.33 13.11
N GLY A 59 -16.40 -8.87 12.83
CA GLY A 59 -16.64 -7.58 12.19
C GLY A 59 -16.07 -6.41 12.99
N GLY A 60 -16.30 -6.40 14.30
CA GLY A 60 -15.72 -5.41 15.21
C GLY A 60 -14.20 -5.44 15.23
N ALA A 61 -13.59 -6.62 15.26
CA ALA A 61 -12.13 -6.77 15.22
C ALA A 61 -11.54 -6.27 13.89
N ILE A 62 -12.19 -6.54 12.76
CA ILE A 62 -11.76 -6.03 11.44
C ILE A 62 -11.87 -4.51 11.39
N ILE A 63 -12.97 -3.93 11.88
CA ILE A 63 -13.15 -2.47 11.93
C ILE A 63 -12.10 -1.84 12.84
N LEU A 64 -11.86 -2.39 14.03
CA LEU A 64 -10.84 -1.91 14.96
C LEU A 64 -9.44 -1.99 14.35
N TYR A 65 -9.12 -3.12 13.72
CA TYR A 65 -7.86 -3.32 13.00
C TYR A 65 -7.70 -2.31 11.86
N LEU A 66 -8.75 -2.08 11.07
CA LEU A 66 -8.76 -1.07 10.03
C LEU A 66 -8.61 0.33 10.63
N LEU A 67 -9.24 0.66 11.75
CA LEU A 67 -9.08 1.97 12.40
C LEU A 67 -7.65 2.20 12.88
N ILE A 68 -7.03 1.17 13.47
CA ILE A 68 -5.64 1.21 13.94
C ILE A 68 -4.68 1.32 12.74
N ASN A 69 -4.89 0.57 11.67
CA ASN A 69 -4.02 0.58 10.48
C ASN A 69 -4.36 1.66 9.44
N ALA A 70 -5.55 2.26 9.48
CA ALA A 70 -5.96 3.38 8.64
C ALA A 70 -5.43 4.71 9.15
N GLN A 71 -4.70 4.72 10.28
CA GLN A 71 -3.71 5.76 10.54
C GLN A 71 -2.65 5.69 9.43
N LYS A 72 -2.97 6.37 8.32
CA LYS A 72 -2.05 6.80 7.30
C LYS A 72 -0.78 7.25 8.01
N ARG A 73 0.36 6.65 7.64
CA ARG A 73 1.69 7.08 8.05
C ARG A 73 1.91 8.52 7.56
N TYR A 74 1.43 9.48 8.33
CA TYR A 74 1.81 10.87 8.19
C TYR A 74 3.15 11.05 8.88
N PHE A 75 4.18 11.38 8.10
CA PHE A 75 5.46 11.79 8.64
C PHE A 75 5.42 13.29 8.88
N TYR A 76 5.72 13.70 10.11
CA TYR A 76 6.04 15.08 10.43
C TYR A 76 7.48 15.32 10.01
N ILE A 77 7.69 15.99 8.88
CA ILE A 77 9.00 16.52 8.53
C ILE A 77 9.18 17.80 9.36
N ARG A 78 9.94 17.70 10.45
CA ARG A 78 10.40 18.90 11.19
C ARG A 78 11.52 19.56 10.39
N GLY A 79 11.14 20.48 9.51
CA GLY A 79 11.99 21.58 9.04
C GLY A 79 11.63 22.86 9.79
N GLY A 80 12.28 23.12 10.93
CA GLY A 80 12.03 24.35 11.69
C GLY A 80 10.62 24.50 12.28
N LYS A 81 10.16 25.75 12.48
CA LYS A 81 8.99 26.13 13.29
C LYS A 81 7.63 25.68 12.73
N GLU A 82 7.56 25.13 11.52
CA GLU A 82 6.32 24.62 10.93
C GLU A 82 6.58 23.28 10.23
N SER A 83 5.90 22.23 10.70
CA SER A 83 6.00 20.90 10.11
C SER A 83 5.16 20.82 8.84
N LEU A 84 5.81 20.93 7.67
CA LEU A 84 5.12 20.76 6.40
C LEU A 84 4.86 19.26 6.16
N GLN A 85 3.59 18.91 6.00
CA GLN A 85 3.12 17.56 5.72
C GLN A 85 3.40 17.23 4.24
N VAL A 86 4.67 16.99 3.87
CA VAL A 86 4.99 16.55 2.51
C VAL A 86 4.69 15.07 2.39
N SER A 87 3.63 14.76 1.63
CA SER A 87 3.29 13.39 1.28
C SER A 87 4.46 12.73 0.53
N ILE A 88 4.83 11.51 0.91
CA ILE A 88 5.80 10.66 0.19
C ILE A 88 5.43 10.54 -1.30
N SER A 89 4.15 10.67 -1.65
CA SER A 89 3.69 10.70 -3.03
C SER A 89 4.28 11.84 -3.85
N ILE A 90 4.54 13.01 -3.25
CA ILE A 90 5.13 14.16 -3.95
C ILE A 90 6.61 13.90 -4.21
N VAL A 91 7.34 13.43 -3.20
CA VAL A 91 8.77 13.08 -3.33
C VAL A 91 8.94 11.97 -4.37
N SER A 92 8.12 10.93 -4.30
CA SER A 92 8.09 9.84 -5.27
C SER A 92 7.79 10.35 -6.68
N ALA A 93 6.81 11.25 -6.85
CA ALA A 93 6.50 11.83 -8.15
C ALA A 93 7.67 12.62 -8.75
N TYR A 94 8.30 13.51 -7.98
CA TYR A 94 9.44 14.30 -8.46
C TYR A 94 10.66 13.44 -8.81
N VAL A 95 11.02 12.48 -7.96
CA VAL A 95 12.14 11.58 -8.21
C VAL A 95 11.87 10.68 -9.41
N THR A 96 10.65 10.15 -9.52
CA THR A 96 10.25 9.32 -10.66
C THR A 96 10.27 10.12 -11.96
N GLU A 97 9.74 11.35 -11.97
CA GLU A 97 9.73 12.21 -13.15
C GLU A 97 11.14 12.58 -13.60
N TYR A 98 12.02 12.95 -12.66
CA TYR A 98 13.44 13.19 -12.94
C TYR A 98 14.09 11.97 -13.60
N LEU A 99 13.97 10.78 -13.01
CA LEU A 99 14.58 9.57 -13.57
C LEU A 99 13.97 9.19 -14.94
N LYS A 100 12.66 9.38 -15.13
CA LYS A 100 12.02 9.19 -16.44
C LYS A 100 12.58 10.16 -17.48
N SER A 101 12.79 11.42 -17.13
CA SER A 101 13.39 12.41 -18.03
C SER A 101 14.85 12.08 -18.37
N LEU A 102 15.61 11.55 -17.41
CA LEU A 102 17.02 11.23 -17.59
C LEU A 102 17.25 10.04 -18.53
N PHE A 103 16.39 9.02 -18.45
CA PHE A 103 16.51 7.79 -19.24
C PHE A 103 15.52 7.68 -20.40
N GLY A 104 14.57 8.60 -20.54
CA GLY A 104 13.56 8.59 -21.60
C GLY A 104 12.56 7.43 -21.52
N LEU A 105 12.46 6.75 -20.37
CA LEU A 105 11.63 5.57 -20.18
C LEU A 105 10.26 5.91 -19.62
N LYS A 106 9.20 5.31 -20.17
CA LYS A 106 7.82 5.49 -19.68
C LYS A 106 7.58 4.79 -18.35
N ASP A 107 8.20 3.63 -18.13
CA ASP A 107 8.04 2.80 -16.94
C ASP A 107 9.41 2.55 -16.30
N LEU A 108 9.68 3.25 -15.20
CA LEU A 108 10.82 3.01 -14.34
C LEU A 108 10.31 2.64 -12.96
N ALA A 109 10.75 1.50 -12.42
CA ALA A 109 10.40 1.09 -11.07
C ALA A 109 11.22 1.92 -10.07
N CYS A 110 10.59 2.97 -9.54
CA CYS A 110 11.12 3.78 -8.45
C CYS A 110 10.25 3.58 -7.22
N ASP A 111 10.86 3.16 -6.12
CA ASP A 111 10.20 2.94 -4.85
C ASP A 111 10.84 3.82 -3.78
N VAL A 112 10.04 4.68 -3.16
CA VAL A 112 10.50 5.66 -2.18
C VAL A 112 9.89 5.32 -0.84
N HIS A 113 10.73 4.89 0.10
CA HIS A 113 10.34 4.51 1.45
C HIS A 113 10.91 5.49 2.47
N CYS A 114 10.15 5.79 3.52
CA CYS A 114 10.67 6.50 4.68
C CYS A 114 10.59 5.58 5.90
N ARG A 115 11.74 5.34 6.56
CA ARG A 115 11.82 4.54 7.79
C ARG A 115 12.74 5.23 8.79
N ASN A 116 12.26 5.42 10.02
CA ASN A 116 13.00 6.09 11.10
C ASN A 116 13.57 7.45 10.68
N GLU A 117 12.73 8.27 10.03
CA GLU A 117 13.08 9.63 9.56
C GLU A 117 14.18 9.70 8.48
N LYS A 118 14.65 8.56 7.98
CA LYS A 118 15.55 8.45 6.83
C LYS A 118 14.74 8.11 5.57
N LEU A 119 14.92 8.92 4.54
CA LEU A 119 14.38 8.66 3.21
C LEU A 119 15.28 7.63 2.52
N THR A 120 14.70 6.56 1.99
CA THR A 120 15.38 5.57 1.16
C THR A 120 14.73 5.55 -0.22
N ILE A 121 15.52 5.83 -1.25
CA ILE A 121 15.08 5.82 -2.64
C ILE A 121 15.71 4.59 -3.29
N HIS A 122 14.87 3.66 -3.74
CA HIS A 122 15.27 2.52 -4.55
C HIS A 122 14.85 2.77 -5.99
N ALA A 123 15.79 2.72 -6.92
CA ALA A 123 15.48 2.83 -8.35
C ALA A 123 16.16 1.70 -9.14
N SER A 124 15.36 1.01 -9.94
CA SER A 124 15.85 0.06 -10.95
C SER A 124 16.07 0.82 -12.25
N LEU A 125 17.33 0.96 -12.65
CA LEU A 125 17.77 1.71 -13.82
C LEU A 125 18.07 0.77 -14.99
N PRO A 126 17.88 1.22 -16.25
CA PRO A 126 18.26 0.44 -17.43
C PRO A 126 19.78 0.22 -17.49
N TYR A 127 20.20 -0.70 -18.37
CA TYR A 127 21.63 -1.00 -18.56
C TYR A 127 22.44 0.25 -18.94
N VAL A 128 23.51 0.48 -18.19
CA VAL A 128 24.53 1.51 -18.42
C VAL A 128 25.91 0.82 -18.41
N PRO A 129 26.86 1.20 -19.29
CA PRO A 129 28.23 0.68 -19.27
C PRO A 129 28.89 0.83 -17.88
N GLU A 130 29.62 -0.19 -17.41
CA GLU A 130 30.20 -0.22 -16.05
C GLU A 130 31.14 0.96 -15.76
N ASP A 131 31.82 1.44 -16.80
CA ASP A 131 32.68 2.62 -16.81
C ASP A 131 31.92 3.93 -16.58
N GLU A 132 30.64 4.00 -16.95
CA GLU A 132 29.80 5.20 -16.80
C GLU A 132 28.86 5.13 -15.58
N GLN A 133 28.62 3.94 -15.03
CA GLN A 133 27.73 3.74 -13.88
C GLN A 133 28.13 4.56 -12.66
N GLY A 134 29.44 4.69 -12.39
CA GLY A 134 29.94 5.47 -11.26
C GLY A 134 29.62 6.96 -11.38
N ALA A 135 29.89 7.54 -12.56
CA ALA A 135 29.65 8.96 -12.82
C ALA A 135 28.15 9.29 -12.83
N ILE A 136 27.33 8.43 -13.42
CA ILE A 136 25.88 8.60 -13.48
C ILE A 136 25.26 8.46 -12.07
N SER A 137 25.71 7.50 -11.26
CA SER A 137 25.21 7.33 -9.89
C SER A 137 25.51 8.54 -9.02
N GLN A 138 26.72 9.10 -9.13
CA GLN A 138 27.09 10.32 -8.40
C GLN A 138 26.26 11.52 -8.84
N ARG A 139 26.06 11.70 -10.14
CA ARG A 139 25.22 12.77 -10.69
C ARG A 139 23.77 12.67 -10.22
N ILE A 140 23.17 11.48 -10.29
CA ILE A 140 21.80 11.24 -9.80
C ILE A 140 21.71 11.55 -8.31
N ASN A 141 22.73 11.18 -7.52
CA ASN A 141 22.74 11.46 -6.09
C ASN A 141 22.73 12.97 -5.79
N SER A 142 23.59 13.74 -6.46
CA SER A 142 23.63 15.20 -6.31
C SER A 142 22.36 15.89 -6.80
N ASP A 143 21.80 15.46 -7.93
CA ASP A 143 20.59 16.06 -8.49
C ASP A 143 19.37 15.78 -7.57
N ILE A 144 19.27 14.56 -7.01
CA ILE A 144 18.23 14.22 -6.04
C ILE A 144 18.40 15.02 -4.73
N GLU A 145 19.63 15.17 -4.24
CA GLU A 145 19.93 15.98 -3.06
C GLU A 145 19.49 17.43 -3.27
N GLU A 146 19.78 18.00 -4.44
CA GLU A 146 19.34 19.35 -4.79
C GLU A 146 17.82 19.47 -4.87
N ILE A 147 17.13 18.49 -5.47
CA ILE A 147 15.66 18.47 -5.53
C ILE A 147 15.06 18.40 -4.12
N LEU A 148 15.61 17.54 -3.27
CA LEU A 148 15.15 17.37 -1.89
C LEU A 148 15.36 18.65 -1.06
N LEU A 149 16.51 19.30 -1.21
CA LEU A 149 16.83 20.55 -0.51
C LEU A 149 16.03 21.74 -1.05
N ASN A 150 16.11 22.02 -2.35
CA ASN A 150 15.61 23.26 -2.96
C ASN A 150 14.11 23.22 -3.25
N LYS A 151 13.55 22.06 -3.64
CA LYS A 151 12.12 21.97 -3.99
C LYS A 151 11.24 21.51 -2.84
N ILE A 152 11.79 20.68 -1.94
CA ILE A 152 11.01 20.00 -0.89
C ILE A 152 11.37 20.53 0.52
N GLY A 153 12.55 21.14 0.70
CA GLY A 153 13.01 21.61 2.00
C GLY A 153 13.45 20.47 2.94
N TYR A 154 13.75 19.29 2.41
CA TYR A 154 14.20 18.14 3.18
C TYR A 154 15.70 18.23 3.48
N MET A 155 16.04 18.61 4.71
CA MET A 155 17.42 18.87 5.17
C MET A 155 18.08 17.67 5.87
N ARG A 156 17.52 16.46 5.73
CA ARG A 156 18.01 15.26 6.43
C ARG A 156 18.70 14.30 5.46
N GLN A 157 19.54 13.43 6.01
CA GLN A 157 20.24 12.40 5.24
C GLN A 157 19.25 11.43 4.57
N PHE A 158 19.47 11.17 3.28
CA PHE A 158 18.76 10.14 2.52
C PHE A 158 19.73 9.04 2.07
N ASN A 159 19.19 7.86 1.81
CA ASN A 159 19.91 6.73 1.23
C ASN A 159 19.42 6.49 -0.19
N LEU A 160 20.32 6.58 -1.15
CA LEU A 160 20.05 6.22 -2.54
C LEU A 160 20.59 4.82 -2.82
N SER A 161 19.73 3.94 -3.32
CA SER A 161 20.09 2.60 -3.76
C SER A 161 19.67 2.44 -5.23
N LEU A 162 20.67 2.46 -6.11
CA LEU A 162 20.49 2.28 -7.53
C LEU A 162 20.86 0.84 -7.90
N SER A 163 20.00 0.19 -8.69
CA SER A 163 20.28 -1.13 -9.26
C SER A 163 20.18 -1.03 -10.77
N PHE A 164 21.27 -1.29 -11.48
CA PHE A 164 21.30 -1.30 -12.94
C PHE A 164 20.96 -2.71 -13.46
N GLU A 165 20.15 -2.78 -14.52
CA GLU A 165 19.93 -4.05 -15.22
C GLU A 165 21.24 -4.59 -15.80
N GLY A 166 21.42 -5.90 -15.74
CA GLY A 166 22.58 -6.58 -16.35
C GLY A 166 22.53 -6.48 -17.88
N LYS A 167 23.70 -6.53 -18.53
CA LYS A 167 23.85 -6.47 -19.99
C LYS A 167 22.80 -7.35 -20.68
N PRO A 168 21.97 -6.82 -21.61
CA PRO A 168 21.03 -7.65 -22.34
C PRO A 168 21.81 -8.75 -23.07
N ARG A 169 21.47 -10.01 -22.79
CA ARG A 169 22.02 -11.15 -23.53
C ARG A 169 21.56 -11.00 -24.98
N LYS A 170 22.49 -10.65 -25.87
CA LYS A 170 22.31 -10.83 -27.33
C LYS A 170 22.35 -12.31 -27.66
#